data_AF-A0A937UR63-F1
#
_entry.id   AF-A0A937UR63-F1
#
_cell.length_a   1.000
_cell.length_b   1.000
_cell.length_c   1.000
_cell.angle_alpha   90.00
_cell.angle_beta   90.00
_cell.angle_gamma   90.00
#
_symmetry.space_group_name_H-M   'P 1'
#
loop_
_entity.id
_entity.type
_entity.pdbx_description
1 polymer ?
#
loop_
_entity_poly.entity_id
_entity_poly.type
_entity_poly.pdbx_seq_one_letter_code
_entity_poly.pdbx_strand_id
1 'polypeptide(L)'
;MSTPTDPDLADRLRALGAGLPRRPLDPAFPDAVRARARRHRRRTLVAAAVALVAAVGVGVPAALTRDSGQEVIPASTPSPRPATPHAFGGFTVTWLPDGLTHREDLAAYVRPSGNWVFPEEPSATADVMPLLTETVGGLIGPTTFSAMFTSAADDAAYAINHDDQPARATACPADAECPTLGPRPTSVADLPTTPPGQPAAAWVSMTWQPPRGMTVDQITVTVNSHNAEATRYLQIQLTPDTVGGQPAVLLRQDYGPRAAGDDPDYQHSTPGRRHVTTLIWFRPDGSIPSVELVGPEPIDPALAHRIADGLVFDTMPEIPNYTPPARSSVPDAQTDAAVRAALTAAFTAGTADDLWAASVQNGPALLEVRRRAGERFPPMATAQRVIVASVLRPDPDTVNTFVFLTFEDPKPVPTFGKDAVPLEVTVVRGNDGRWQVSRESWCGRVAIIAADLDCRAR
;
A
#
# COMPACT_ATOMS: atom_id res chain seq x y z
N MET A 1 25.51 33.14 -33.28
CA MET A 1 25.51 31.68 -33.54
C MET A 1 24.12 31.18 -33.22
N SER A 2 23.33 30.84 -34.24
CA SER A 2 21.95 30.42 -34.07
C SER A 2 21.89 28.95 -33.69
N THR A 3 21.11 28.61 -32.68
CA THR A 3 20.87 27.24 -32.22
C THR A 3 20.11 26.47 -33.32
N PRO A 4 20.58 25.29 -33.75
CA PRO A 4 19.89 24.54 -34.78
C PRO A 4 18.51 24.11 -34.29
N THR A 5 17.52 24.22 -35.18
CA THR A 5 16.13 23.82 -34.92
C THR A 5 15.95 22.32 -35.20
N ASP A 6 14.90 21.69 -34.66
CA ASP A 6 14.59 20.27 -34.91
C ASP A 6 14.51 19.88 -36.41
N PRO A 7 13.97 20.73 -37.31
CA PRO A 7 14.03 20.50 -38.75
C PRO A 7 15.47 20.39 -39.29
N ASP A 8 16.40 21.22 -38.79
CA ASP A 8 17.81 21.19 -39.21
C ASP A 8 18.50 19.88 -38.79
N LEU A 9 18.08 19.31 -37.67
CA LEU A 9 18.54 18.02 -37.16
C LEU A 9 17.99 16.85 -38.00
N ALA A 10 16.70 16.89 -38.34
CA ALA A 10 16.07 15.89 -39.19
C ALA A 10 16.66 15.86 -40.60
N ASP A 11 16.94 17.03 -41.19
CA ASP A 11 17.56 17.15 -42.51
C ASP A 11 19.02 16.70 -42.49
N ARG A 12 19.77 16.99 -41.42
CA ARG A 12 21.14 16.46 -41.22
C ARG A 12 21.16 14.95 -41.07
N LEU A 13 20.18 14.36 -40.38
CA LEU A 13 20.07 12.90 -40.24
C LEU A 13 19.68 12.23 -41.58
N ARG A 14 18.80 12.86 -42.37
CA ARG A 14 18.47 12.38 -43.72
C ARG A 14 19.67 12.45 -44.67
N ALA A 15 20.49 13.50 -44.58
CA ALA A 15 21.71 13.64 -45.37
C ALA A 15 22.78 12.58 -45.03
N LEU A 16 22.79 12.04 -43.81
CA LEU A 16 23.70 10.96 -43.40
C LEU A 16 23.27 9.57 -43.92
N GLY A 17 22.03 9.40 -44.38
CA GLY A 17 21.44 8.09 -44.67
C GLY A 17 21.86 7.42 -45.98
N ALA A 18 22.37 8.15 -46.97
CA ALA A 18 22.57 7.61 -48.33
C ALA A 18 24.02 7.20 -48.67
N GLY A 19 25.02 7.60 -47.86
CA GLY A 19 26.43 7.49 -48.26
C GLY A 19 27.36 6.76 -47.28
N LEU A 20 26.85 6.25 -46.15
CA LEU A 20 27.73 5.64 -45.15
C LEU A 20 28.17 4.23 -45.60
N PRO A 21 29.49 3.98 -45.75
CA PRO A 21 29.99 2.65 -46.08
C PRO A 21 29.60 1.68 -44.96
N ARG A 22 28.78 0.68 -45.32
CA ARG A 22 28.44 -0.43 -44.42
C ARG A 22 29.69 -1.27 -44.21
N ARG A 23 30.50 -0.92 -43.21
CA ARG A 23 31.56 -1.81 -42.74
C ARG A 23 30.90 -3.04 -42.11
N PRO A 24 31.30 -4.26 -42.47
CA PRO A 24 30.84 -5.46 -41.79
C PRO A 24 31.18 -5.31 -40.31
N LEU A 25 30.16 -5.41 -39.45
CA LEU A 25 30.37 -5.38 -38.02
C LEU A 25 31.15 -6.64 -37.64
N ASP A 26 32.28 -6.43 -36.97
CA ASP A 26 33.08 -7.50 -36.39
C ASP A 26 32.17 -8.40 -35.53
N PRO A 27 32.22 -9.73 -35.67
CA PRO A 27 31.41 -10.65 -34.86
C PRO A 27 31.61 -10.46 -33.34
N ALA A 28 32.69 -9.83 -32.89
CA ALA A 28 32.92 -9.46 -31.49
C ALA A 28 32.17 -8.19 -31.03
N PHE A 29 31.53 -7.44 -31.94
CA PHE A 29 30.84 -6.18 -31.63
C PHE A 29 29.75 -6.32 -30.55
N PRO A 30 28.86 -7.34 -30.57
CA PRO A 30 27.86 -7.52 -29.52
C PRO A 30 28.49 -7.73 -28.14
N ASP A 31 29.62 -8.44 -28.08
CA ASP A 31 30.33 -8.69 -26.83
C ASP A 31 31.10 -7.46 -26.34
N ALA A 32 31.65 -6.64 -27.25
CA ALA A 32 32.23 -5.35 -26.91
C ALA A 32 31.17 -4.37 -26.36
N VAL A 33 29.96 -4.36 -26.92
CA VAL A 33 28.82 -3.57 -26.42
C VAL A 33 28.38 -4.06 -25.05
N ARG A 34 28.23 -5.38 -24.85
CA ARG A 34 27.90 -5.96 -23.53
C ARG A 34 28.99 -5.68 -22.48
N ALA A 35 30.26 -5.79 -22.85
CA ALA A 35 31.39 -5.48 -21.97
C ALA A 35 31.45 -3.99 -21.61
N ARG A 36 31.11 -3.10 -22.54
CA ARG A 36 31.02 -1.64 -22.30
C ARG A 36 29.81 -1.29 -21.43
N ALA A 37 28.66 -1.93 -21.64
CA ALA A 37 27.48 -1.77 -20.79
C ALA A 37 27.75 -2.25 -19.35
N ARG A 38 28.44 -3.38 -19.17
CA ARG A 38 28.88 -3.87 -17.84
C ARG A 38 29.86 -2.90 -17.17
N ARG A 39 30.81 -2.33 -17.91
CA ARG A 39 31.73 -1.29 -17.40
C ARG A 39 30.98 -0.01 -17.02
N HIS A 40 29.96 0.39 -17.78
CA HIS A 40 29.15 1.56 -17.47
C HIS A 40 28.32 1.36 -16.19
N ARG A 41 27.69 0.19 -16.01
CA ARG A 41 26.95 -0.16 -14.78
C ARG A 41 27.86 -0.19 -13.54
N ARG A 42 29.10 -0.66 -13.68
CA ARG A 42 30.08 -0.60 -12.57
C ARG A 42 30.51 0.83 -12.25
N ARG A 43 30.65 1.69 -13.26
CA ARG A 43 30.99 3.11 -13.04
C ARG A 43 29.85 3.93 -12.43
N THR A 44 28.59 3.63 -12.76
CA THR A 44 27.43 4.27 -12.11
C THR A 44 27.25 3.84 -10.66
N LEU A 45 27.56 2.58 -10.32
CA LEU A 45 27.56 2.13 -8.93
C LEU A 45 28.67 2.80 -8.09
N VAL A 46 29.85 3.02 -8.69
CA VAL A 46 30.94 3.75 -8.01
C VAL A 46 30.63 5.26 -7.90
N ALA A 47 29.99 5.86 -8.90
CA ALA A 47 29.57 7.26 -8.83
C ALA A 47 28.44 7.49 -7.80
N ALA A 48 27.51 6.55 -7.66
CA ALA A 48 26.48 6.59 -6.61
C ALA A 48 27.08 6.44 -5.20
N ALA A 49 28.11 5.61 -5.04
CA ALA A 49 28.84 5.47 -3.77
C ALA A 49 29.64 6.73 -3.40
N VAL A 50 30.24 7.43 -4.38
CA VAL A 50 31.00 8.67 -4.15
C VAL A 50 30.07 9.86 -3.85
N ALA A 51 28.89 9.92 -4.48
CA ALA A 51 27.87 10.93 -4.15
C ALA A 51 27.31 10.76 -2.73
N LEU A 52 27.20 9.51 -2.25
CA LEU A 52 26.79 9.21 -0.87
C LEU A 52 27.84 9.66 0.16
N VAL A 53 29.14 9.61 -0.20
CA VAL A 53 30.24 10.04 0.69
C VAL A 53 30.42 11.57 0.69
N ALA A 54 30.11 12.26 -0.42
CA ALA A 54 30.19 13.71 -0.48
C ALA A 54 29.02 14.42 0.24
N ALA A 55 27.84 13.79 0.35
CA ALA A 55 26.68 14.33 1.08
C ALA A 55 26.83 14.26 2.62
N VAL A 56 27.83 13.53 3.14
CA VAL A 56 28.11 13.41 4.59
C VAL A 56 29.15 14.45 5.07
N GLY A 57 29.68 15.28 4.16
CA GLY A 57 30.83 16.15 4.44
C GLY A 57 30.55 17.55 5.01
N VAL A 58 29.30 17.96 5.24
CA VAL A 58 29.00 19.30 5.80
C VAL A 58 28.03 19.19 6.98
N GLY A 59 28.61 19.13 8.18
CA GLY A 59 28.08 19.74 9.41
C GLY A 59 26.66 19.38 9.84
N VAL A 60 26.43 18.13 10.25
CA VAL A 60 25.33 17.80 11.17
C VAL A 60 25.92 17.58 12.56
N PRO A 61 25.50 18.29 13.61
CA PRO A 61 26.00 18.06 14.96
C PRO A 61 25.64 16.63 15.37
N ALA A 62 26.66 15.85 15.70
CA ALA A 62 26.55 14.53 16.31
C ALA A 62 25.87 14.66 17.68
N ALA A 63 24.55 14.57 17.70
CA ALA A 63 23.78 14.37 18.91
C ALA A 63 22.61 13.44 18.59
N LEU A 64 22.66 12.25 19.21
CA LEU A 64 21.56 11.30 19.42
C LEU A 64 21.21 10.33 18.27
N THR A 65 22.17 9.52 17.83
CA THR A 65 21.84 8.09 17.61
C THR A 65 21.78 7.44 18.98
N ARG A 66 20.58 7.38 19.55
CA ARG A 66 20.29 6.58 20.74
C ARG A 66 20.29 5.13 20.27
N ASP A 67 21.42 4.49 20.47
CA ASP A 67 21.57 3.03 20.39
C ASP A 67 20.72 2.45 21.53
N SER A 68 19.44 2.17 21.25
CA SER A 68 18.61 1.41 22.18
C SER A 68 19.06 -0.03 22.07
N GLY A 69 19.91 -0.45 22.99
CA GLY A 69 20.22 -1.87 23.22
C GLY A 69 18.95 -2.63 23.62
N GLN A 70 18.08 -2.87 22.65
CA GLN A 70 16.99 -3.81 22.76
C GLN A 70 17.60 -5.20 22.66
N GLU A 71 17.64 -5.88 23.79
CA GLU A 71 17.87 -7.31 23.85
C GLU A 71 16.73 -8.00 23.10
N VAL A 72 16.99 -8.43 21.87
CA VAL A 72 16.07 -9.27 21.10
C VAL A 72 16.09 -10.63 21.78
N ILE A 73 15.04 -10.92 22.56
CA ILE A 73 14.85 -12.24 23.16
C ILE A 73 14.67 -13.22 21.99
N PRO A 74 15.59 -14.18 21.77
CA PRO A 74 15.43 -15.15 20.72
C PRO A 74 14.17 -15.95 21.00
N ALA A 75 13.30 -16.05 20.01
CA ALA A 75 12.12 -16.86 20.09
C ALA A 75 12.47 -18.28 20.55
N SER A 76 11.94 -18.65 21.72
CA SER A 76 12.10 -19.97 22.30
C SER A 76 11.64 -21.07 21.32
N THR A 77 12.24 -22.24 21.48
CA THR A 77 11.98 -23.52 20.79
C THR A 77 10.53 -23.70 20.32
N PRO A 78 10.31 -24.26 19.11
CA PRO A 78 8.97 -24.41 18.54
C PRO A 78 8.06 -25.20 19.50
N SER A 79 7.03 -24.53 20.00
CA SER A 79 5.92 -25.17 20.69
C SER A 79 5.21 -26.16 19.77
N PRO A 80 4.57 -27.20 20.32
CA PRO A 80 3.81 -28.16 19.54
C PRO A 80 2.77 -27.45 18.67
N ARG A 81 2.64 -27.95 17.44
CA ARG A 81 1.63 -27.55 16.46
C ARG A 81 0.27 -27.35 17.14
N PRO A 82 -0.50 -26.28 16.83
CA PRO A 82 -1.85 -26.11 17.37
C PRO A 82 -2.66 -27.40 17.21
N ALA A 83 -3.46 -27.74 18.23
CA ALA A 83 -4.21 -28.99 18.28
C ALA A 83 -5.17 -29.15 17.08
N THR A 84 -5.60 -28.04 16.49
CA THR A 84 -6.43 -28.00 15.27
C THR A 84 -6.05 -26.80 14.41
N PRO A 85 -5.65 -26.98 13.14
CA PRO A 85 -5.50 -25.88 12.20
C PRO A 85 -6.81 -25.09 12.03
N HIS A 86 -6.73 -23.77 11.89
CA HIS A 86 -7.90 -22.91 11.62
C HIS A 86 -7.95 -22.56 10.14
N ALA A 87 -9.07 -22.82 9.46
CA ALA A 87 -9.24 -22.56 8.05
C ALA A 87 -10.38 -21.57 7.82
N PHE A 88 -10.11 -20.48 7.11
CA PHE A 88 -11.07 -19.46 6.76
C PHE A 88 -10.64 -18.76 5.47
N GLY A 89 -11.58 -18.31 4.63
CA GLY A 89 -11.24 -17.46 3.49
C GLY A 89 -10.29 -18.08 2.45
N GLY A 90 -10.17 -19.41 2.37
CA GLY A 90 -9.24 -20.10 1.47
C GLY A 90 -7.78 -20.12 1.97
N PHE A 91 -7.51 -19.77 3.23
CA PHE A 91 -6.23 -20.00 3.88
C PHE A 91 -6.41 -20.86 5.14
N THR A 92 -5.34 -21.50 5.59
CA THR A 92 -5.30 -22.29 6.82
C THR A 92 -4.09 -21.89 7.65
N VAL A 93 -4.32 -21.52 8.90
CA VAL A 93 -3.29 -21.23 9.89
C VAL A 93 -2.91 -22.53 10.58
N THR A 94 -1.70 -23.03 10.34
CA THR A 94 -1.22 -24.31 10.90
C THR A 94 -0.30 -24.13 12.11
N TRP A 95 0.06 -22.89 12.44
CA TRP A 95 0.88 -22.54 13.59
C TRP A 95 0.55 -21.13 14.09
N LEU A 96 0.51 -20.95 15.41
CA LEU A 96 0.38 -19.67 16.11
C LEU A 96 1.27 -19.66 17.35
N PRO A 97 1.65 -18.46 17.84
CA PRO A 97 2.23 -18.29 19.17
C PRO A 97 1.33 -18.90 20.26
N ASP A 98 1.95 -19.46 21.30
CA ASP A 98 1.22 -19.99 22.46
C ASP A 98 0.35 -18.91 23.11
N GLY A 99 -0.82 -19.34 23.60
CA GLY A 99 -1.76 -18.46 24.30
C GLY A 99 -2.70 -17.68 23.39
N LEU A 100 -2.47 -17.67 22.06
CA LEU A 100 -3.45 -17.15 21.10
C LEU A 100 -4.51 -18.21 20.76
N THR A 101 -5.77 -17.80 20.80
CA THR A 101 -6.93 -18.60 20.40
C THR A 101 -7.74 -17.88 19.33
N HIS A 102 -8.33 -18.63 18.39
CA HIS A 102 -9.26 -18.06 17.42
C HIS A 102 -10.43 -17.39 18.13
N ARG A 103 -10.76 -16.19 17.70
CA ARG A 103 -11.84 -15.39 18.28
C ARG A 103 -12.98 -15.18 17.29
N GLU A 104 -12.63 -14.71 16.10
CA GLU A 104 -13.58 -14.36 15.07
C GLU A 104 -12.99 -14.38 13.66
N ASP A 105 -13.88 -14.48 12.69
CA ASP A 105 -13.59 -14.46 11.26
C ASP A 105 -14.35 -13.29 10.63
N LEU A 106 -13.67 -12.55 9.77
CA LEU A 106 -14.17 -11.34 9.11
C LEU A 106 -14.07 -11.51 7.60
N ALA A 107 -15.19 -11.44 6.90
CA ALA A 107 -15.23 -11.36 5.44
C ALA A 107 -15.91 -10.06 5.02
N ALA A 108 -15.37 -9.40 4.00
CA ALA A 108 -16.10 -8.35 3.31
C ALA A 108 -17.36 -8.92 2.65
N TYR A 109 -18.45 -8.16 2.62
CA TYR A 109 -19.61 -8.50 1.80
C TYR A 109 -19.93 -7.38 0.81
N VAL A 110 -20.47 -7.76 -0.33
CA VAL A 110 -20.94 -6.82 -1.36
C VAL A 110 -22.42 -6.59 -1.13
N ARG A 111 -22.82 -5.35 -0.85
CA ARG A 111 -24.24 -4.99 -0.78
C ARG A 111 -24.89 -5.14 -2.17
N PRO A 112 -26.21 -5.37 -2.26
CA PRO A 112 -26.91 -5.41 -3.54
C PRO A 112 -26.73 -4.15 -4.41
N SER A 113 -26.36 -3.01 -3.81
CA SER A 113 -26.02 -1.77 -4.51
C SER A 113 -24.68 -1.79 -5.24
N GLY A 114 -23.89 -2.86 -5.10
CA GLY A 114 -22.53 -2.97 -5.65
C GLY A 114 -21.45 -2.32 -4.79
N ASN A 115 -21.82 -1.55 -3.76
CA ASN A 115 -20.87 -1.05 -2.78
C ASN A 115 -20.48 -2.21 -1.85
N TRP A 116 -19.18 -2.43 -1.68
CA TRP A 116 -18.70 -3.33 -0.65
C TRP A 116 -18.64 -2.59 0.68
N VAL A 117 -19.01 -3.27 1.74
CA VAL A 117 -18.86 -2.76 3.10
C VAL A 117 -18.37 -3.94 3.94
N PHE A 118 -17.52 -3.68 4.93
CA PHE A 118 -17.42 -4.62 6.04
C PHE A 118 -18.75 -4.62 6.78
N PRO A 119 -19.15 -5.70 7.47
CA PRO A 119 -20.35 -5.67 8.30
C PRO A 119 -20.28 -4.54 9.32
N GLU A 120 -20.84 -3.37 8.96
CA GLU A 120 -21.23 -2.24 9.81
C GLU A 120 -22.48 -2.57 10.64
N GLU A 121 -22.86 -3.85 10.79
CA GLU A 121 -23.95 -4.20 11.70
C GLU A 121 -23.63 -3.68 13.11
N PRO A 122 -24.65 -3.19 13.82
CA PRO A 122 -24.56 -1.96 14.59
C PRO A 122 -23.62 -2.13 15.80
N SER A 123 -22.69 -1.20 15.93
CA SER A 123 -21.98 -0.82 17.17
C SER A 123 -20.81 -1.64 17.73
N ALA A 124 -20.34 -2.75 17.14
CA ALA A 124 -19.27 -3.55 17.81
C ALA A 124 -18.11 -4.12 16.94
N THR A 125 -18.12 -3.98 15.61
CA THR A 125 -17.16 -4.71 14.74
C THR A 125 -16.14 -3.83 14.00
N ALA A 126 -16.31 -2.51 14.02
CA ALA A 126 -15.30 -1.59 13.48
C ALA A 126 -14.00 -1.61 14.30
N ASP A 127 -14.04 -2.10 15.53
CA ASP A 127 -12.92 -2.14 16.49
C ASP A 127 -11.93 -3.31 16.28
N VAL A 128 -12.12 -4.09 15.21
CA VAL A 128 -11.47 -5.41 15.01
C VAL A 128 -10.74 -5.53 13.67
N MET A 129 -10.59 -4.46 12.89
CA MET A 129 -9.85 -4.53 11.63
C MET A 129 -8.33 -4.47 11.86
N PRO A 130 -7.51 -5.20 11.07
CA PRO A 130 -6.06 -5.06 11.08
C PRO A 130 -5.68 -3.69 10.51
N LEU A 131 -5.42 -2.72 11.39
CA LEU A 131 -5.32 -1.31 11.08
C LEU A 131 -4.20 -1.01 10.07
N LEU A 132 -3.02 -1.60 10.22
CA LEU A 132 -1.93 -1.33 9.28
C LEU A 132 -2.21 -1.96 7.91
N THR A 133 -2.78 -3.15 7.89
CA THR A 133 -3.25 -3.81 6.66
C THR A 133 -4.31 -2.95 5.94
N GLU A 134 -5.22 -2.33 6.69
CA GLU A 134 -6.23 -1.41 6.16
C GLU A 134 -5.64 -0.08 5.70
N THR A 135 -5.04 0.66 6.63
CA THR A 135 -4.58 2.05 6.48
C THR A 135 -3.52 2.18 5.42
N VAL A 136 -2.54 1.28 5.42
CA VAL A 136 -1.40 1.34 4.51
C VAL A 136 -1.66 0.55 3.24
N GLY A 137 -2.33 -0.59 3.38
CA GLY A 137 -2.54 -1.47 2.26
C GLY A 137 -3.66 -1.00 1.35
N GLY A 138 -4.74 -0.41 1.88
CA GLY A 138 -6.01 -0.38 1.14
C GLY A 138 -6.38 -1.77 0.60
N LEU A 139 -5.87 -2.82 1.27
CA LEU A 139 -5.99 -4.23 0.88
C LEU A 139 -7.39 -4.75 1.16
N ILE A 140 -8.06 -4.07 2.05
CA ILE A 140 -9.40 -4.37 2.49
C ILE A 140 -10.36 -4.05 1.34
N GLY A 141 -11.06 -5.08 0.87
CA GLY A 141 -11.97 -5.04 -0.26
C GLY A 141 -12.87 -6.28 -0.28
N PRO A 142 -13.73 -6.45 -1.30
CA PRO A 142 -14.76 -7.49 -1.33
C PRO A 142 -14.22 -8.92 -1.32
N THR A 143 -12.93 -9.13 -1.61
CA THR A 143 -12.27 -10.45 -1.63
C THR A 143 -11.29 -10.64 -0.48
N THR A 144 -11.40 -9.83 0.57
CA THR A 144 -10.56 -9.90 1.77
C THR A 144 -11.26 -10.71 2.85
N PHE A 145 -10.52 -11.69 3.36
CA PHE A 145 -10.90 -12.54 4.48
C PHE A 145 -9.84 -12.39 5.56
N SER A 146 -10.25 -12.26 6.82
CA SER A 146 -9.35 -12.13 7.95
C SER A 146 -9.80 -13.02 9.10
N ALA A 147 -8.87 -13.72 9.73
CA ALA A 147 -9.09 -14.45 10.97
C ALA A 147 -8.34 -13.73 12.10
N MET A 148 -9.03 -13.49 13.21
CA MET A 148 -8.45 -12.87 14.40
C MET A 148 -8.19 -13.92 15.48
N PHE A 149 -7.04 -13.79 16.12
CA PHE A 149 -6.60 -14.61 17.24
C PHE A 149 -6.20 -13.69 18.40
N THR A 150 -6.69 -13.98 19.61
CA THR A 150 -6.43 -13.16 20.79
C THR A 150 -5.89 -14.00 21.93
N SER A 151 -5.11 -13.35 22.79
CA SER A 151 -4.79 -13.88 24.11
C SER A 151 -6.00 -13.77 25.04
N ALA A 152 -6.07 -14.62 26.07
CA ALA A 152 -7.13 -14.53 27.07
C ALA A 152 -7.19 -13.15 27.77
N ALA A 153 -6.03 -12.50 27.93
CA ALA A 153 -5.94 -11.15 28.49
C ALA A 153 -6.57 -10.10 27.59
N ASP A 154 -6.25 -10.12 26.29
CA ASP A 154 -6.80 -9.20 25.30
C ASP A 154 -8.32 -9.41 25.13
N ASP A 155 -8.77 -10.66 25.12
CA ASP A 155 -10.18 -11.00 25.02
C ASP A 155 -10.98 -10.48 26.24
N ALA A 156 -10.44 -10.67 27.46
CA ALA A 156 -11.04 -10.14 28.67
C ALA A 156 -11.03 -8.60 28.70
N ALA A 157 -9.97 -7.95 28.24
CA ALA A 157 -9.88 -6.49 28.16
C ALA A 157 -10.92 -5.92 27.18
N TYR A 158 -11.08 -6.57 26.03
CA TYR A 158 -12.11 -6.22 25.06
C TYR A 158 -13.52 -6.32 25.67
N ALA A 159 -13.80 -7.43 26.37
CA ALA A 159 -15.08 -7.65 27.02
C ALA A 159 -15.39 -6.62 28.12
N ILE A 160 -14.39 -6.07 28.80
CA ILE A 160 -14.57 -4.98 29.77
C ILE A 160 -14.95 -3.68 29.05
N ASN A 161 -14.24 -3.36 27.96
CA ASN A 161 -14.35 -2.04 27.32
C ASN A 161 -15.61 -1.85 26.48
N HIS A 162 -16.14 -2.91 25.86
CA HIS A 162 -17.27 -2.77 24.94
C HIS A 162 -18.63 -2.81 25.63
N ASP A 163 -18.66 -2.93 26.96
CA ASP A 163 -19.86 -3.11 27.80
C ASP A 163 -20.83 -4.18 27.26
N ASP A 164 -20.35 -4.99 26.31
CA ASP A 164 -21.13 -5.94 25.57
C ASP A 164 -21.52 -7.03 26.56
N GLN A 165 -22.84 -7.08 26.76
CA GLN A 165 -23.55 -8.10 27.50
C GLN A 165 -23.06 -9.50 27.07
N PRO A 166 -23.14 -10.51 27.96
CA PRO A 166 -22.60 -11.84 27.72
C PRO A 166 -23.30 -12.53 26.53
N ALA A 167 -22.81 -12.31 25.32
CA ALA A 167 -23.30 -12.93 24.10
C ALA A 167 -22.33 -14.02 23.61
N ARG A 168 -21.77 -14.82 24.52
CA ARG A 168 -21.23 -16.16 24.23
C ARG A 168 -21.33 -17.07 25.46
N ALA A 169 -22.47 -17.02 26.17
CA ALA A 169 -22.99 -18.29 26.67
C ALA A 169 -23.39 -19.07 25.40
N THR A 170 -22.46 -19.84 24.84
CA THR A 170 -22.82 -20.95 23.97
C THR A 170 -23.96 -21.64 24.71
N ALA A 171 -25.16 -21.65 24.14
CA ALA A 171 -26.33 -22.20 24.83
C ALA A 171 -25.92 -23.57 25.38
N CYS A 172 -25.71 -23.65 26.69
CA CYS A 172 -25.43 -24.94 27.29
C CYS A 172 -26.63 -25.81 26.91
N PRO A 173 -26.42 -27.04 26.45
CA PRO A 173 -27.50 -28.02 26.39
C PRO A 173 -28.29 -27.94 27.69
N ALA A 174 -29.62 -27.98 27.64
CA ALA A 174 -30.51 -27.75 28.78
C ALA A 174 -30.26 -28.67 30.00
N ASP A 175 -29.35 -29.62 29.83
CA ASP A 175 -29.02 -30.77 30.64
C ASP A 175 -27.52 -30.83 31.02
N ALA A 176 -26.69 -29.84 30.63
CA ALA A 176 -25.31 -29.72 31.08
C ALA A 176 -25.14 -28.55 32.07
N GLU A 177 -24.57 -28.81 33.25
CA GLU A 177 -24.14 -27.75 34.17
C GLU A 177 -23.15 -26.85 33.43
N CYS A 178 -23.56 -25.61 33.14
CA CYS A 178 -22.64 -24.63 32.60
C CYS A 178 -21.50 -24.45 33.61
N PRO A 179 -20.23 -24.42 33.18
CA PRO A 179 -19.16 -23.97 34.04
C PRO A 179 -19.56 -22.59 34.59
N THR A 180 -19.60 -22.46 35.91
CA THR A 180 -19.81 -21.16 36.55
C THR A 180 -18.68 -20.27 36.11
N LEU A 181 -18.99 -19.28 35.26
CA LEU A 181 -18.03 -18.25 34.90
C LEU A 181 -17.60 -17.58 36.20
N GLY A 182 -16.28 -17.52 36.45
CA GLY A 182 -15.74 -16.80 37.60
C GLY A 182 -16.18 -15.34 37.62
N PRO A 183 -15.98 -14.62 38.73
CA PRO A 183 -16.31 -13.20 38.81
C PRO A 183 -15.68 -12.44 37.64
N ARG A 184 -16.50 -11.64 36.93
CA ARG A 184 -16.03 -10.80 35.82
C ARG A 184 -14.97 -9.84 36.35
N PRO A 185 -13.77 -9.77 35.74
CA PRO A 185 -12.81 -8.73 36.10
C PRO A 185 -13.47 -7.37 35.86
N THR A 186 -13.49 -6.52 36.89
CA THR A 186 -14.12 -5.19 36.83
C THR A 186 -13.14 -4.10 36.38
N SER A 187 -11.88 -4.44 36.17
CA SER A 187 -10.81 -3.53 35.77
C SER A 187 -9.80 -4.22 34.88
N VAL A 188 -9.31 -3.50 33.87
CA VAL A 188 -8.22 -3.93 33.00
C VAL A 188 -6.92 -4.15 33.79
N ALA A 189 -6.75 -3.45 34.93
CA ALA A 189 -5.57 -3.59 35.79
C ALA A 189 -5.46 -4.96 36.46
N ASP A 190 -6.58 -5.70 36.57
CA ASP A 190 -6.63 -7.01 37.23
C ASP A 190 -6.41 -8.17 36.24
N LEU A 191 -6.28 -7.87 34.95
CA LEU A 191 -6.09 -8.88 33.92
C LEU A 191 -4.64 -9.41 33.93
N PRO A 192 -4.43 -10.70 33.64
CA PRO A 192 -3.10 -11.24 33.44
C PRO A 192 -2.39 -10.44 32.35
N THR A 193 -1.12 -10.09 32.58
CA THR A 193 -0.32 -9.39 31.57
C THR A 193 0.13 -10.37 30.50
N THR A 194 0.07 -9.95 29.24
CA THR A 194 0.69 -10.68 28.13
C THR A 194 2.20 -10.77 28.40
N PRO A 195 2.82 -11.97 28.34
CA PRO A 195 4.24 -12.11 28.55
C PRO A 195 5.06 -11.20 27.61
N PRO A 196 6.20 -10.66 28.06
CA PRO A 196 7.10 -9.88 27.21
C PRO A 196 7.41 -10.57 25.88
N GLY A 197 7.38 -9.80 24.80
CA GLY A 197 7.58 -10.30 23.43
C GLY A 197 6.48 -11.18 22.83
N GLN A 198 5.39 -11.47 23.55
CA GLN A 198 4.22 -12.15 22.98
C GLN A 198 3.17 -11.14 22.47
N PRO A 199 2.53 -11.42 21.32
CA PRO A 199 1.43 -10.61 20.84
C PRO A 199 0.20 -10.82 21.74
N ALA A 200 -0.51 -9.73 22.02
CA ALA A 200 -1.82 -9.75 22.64
C ALA A 200 -2.90 -10.21 21.64
N ALA A 201 -2.72 -9.87 20.36
CA ALA A 201 -3.59 -10.26 19.26
C ALA A 201 -2.81 -10.46 17.95
N ALA A 202 -3.36 -11.28 17.06
CA ALA A 202 -2.88 -11.52 15.71
C ALA A 202 -4.04 -11.54 14.72
N TRP A 203 -3.84 -10.92 13.56
CA TRP A 203 -4.71 -11.05 12.40
C TRP A 203 -3.95 -11.73 11.29
N VAL A 204 -4.59 -12.71 10.67
CA VAL A 204 -4.13 -13.31 9.42
C VAL A 204 -5.16 -12.98 8.36
N SER A 205 -4.74 -12.23 7.34
CA SER A 205 -5.63 -11.80 6.28
C SER A 205 -5.17 -12.32 4.92
N MET A 206 -6.14 -12.54 4.03
CA MET A 206 -5.92 -12.91 2.65
C MET A 206 -6.82 -12.06 1.75
N THR A 207 -6.21 -11.32 0.84
CA THR A 207 -6.90 -10.60 -0.23
C THR A 207 -6.65 -11.29 -1.56
N TRP A 208 -7.67 -11.95 -2.13
CA TRP A 208 -7.49 -12.76 -3.35
C TRP A 208 -7.41 -11.94 -4.62
N GLN A 209 -8.20 -10.87 -4.71
CA GLN A 209 -8.27 -10.00 -5.87
C GLN A 209 -8.32 -8.56 -5.37
N PRO A 210 -7.16 -7.99 -5.02
CA PRO A 210 -7.12 -6.64 -4.49
C PRO A 210 -7.74 -5.69 -5.52
N PRO A 211 -8.59 -4.73 -5.10
CA PRO A 211 -9.30 -3.83 -6.01
C PRO A 211 -8.32 -2.96 -6.83
N ARG A 212 -7.09 -2.83 -6.34
CA ARG A 212 -5.99 -2.10 -6.95
C ARG A 212 -4.79 -3.02 -7.04
N GLY A 213 -4.02 -2.89 -8.11
CA GLY A 213 -2.73 -3.55 -8.21
C GLY A 213 -1.86 -2.94 -7.14
N MET A 214 -1.37 -3.77 -6.24
CA MET A 214 -0.55 -3.35 -5.12
C MET A 214 0.83 -3.99 -5.26
N THR A 215 1.85 -3.21 -4.95
CA THR A 215 3.26 -3.56 -5.05
C THR A 215 3.99 -3.03 -3.84
N VAL A 216 5.19 -3.54 -3.57
CA VAL A 216 6.08 -3.03 -2.52
C VAL A 216 6.32 -1.53 -2.67
N ASP A 217 6.51 -1.05 -3.90
CA ASP A 217 6.73 0.37 -4.19
C ASP A 217 5.50 1.21 -3.83
N GLN A 218 4.29 0.72 -4.15
CA GLN A 218 3.06 1.42 -3.78
C GLN A 218 2.87 1.50 -2.27
N ILE A 219 3.07 0.38 -1.55
CA ILE A 219 3.01 0.41 -0.09
C ILE A 219 4.04 1.39 0.47
N THR A 220 5.25 1.40 -0.09
CA THR A 220 6.30 2.35 0.32
C THR A 220 5.86 3.80 0.17
N VAL A 221 5.28 4.17 -0.97
CA VAL A 221 4.83 5.55 -1.15
C VAL A 221 3.60 5.87 -0.29
N THR A 222 2.67 4.92 -0.08
CA THR A 222 1.54 5.10 0.83
C THR A 222 2.01 5.33 2.27
N VAL A 223 2.97 4.53 2.77
CA VAL A 223 3.57 4.73 4.10
C VAL A 223 4.25 6.08 4.20
N ASN A 224 5.06 6.46 3.21
CA ASN A 224 5.74 7.75 3.24
C ASN A 224 4.75 8.92 3.24
N SER A 225 3.66 8.81 2.47
CA SER A 225 2.57 9.78 2.49
C SER A 225 1.89 9.84 3.85
N HIS A 226 1.62 8.69 4.48
CA HIS A 226 1.03 8.63 5.81
C HIS A 226 1.95 9.28 6.86
N ASN A 227 3.24 8.93 6.83
CA ASN A 227 4.23 9.44 7.77
C ASN A 227 4.48 10.95 7.68
N ALA A 228 4.25 11.54 6.50
CA ALA A 228 4.33 12.99 6.32
C ALA A 228 3.21 13.73 7.08
N GLU A 229 2.06 13.08 7.27
CA GLU A 229 0.88 13.63 7.97
C GLU A 229 0.82 13.21 9.44
N ALA A 230 1.37 12.03 9.73
CA ALA A 230 1.39 11.44 11.06
C ALA A 230 2.11 12.33 12.07
N THR A 231 1.51 12.49 13.25
CA THR A 231 2.29 12.95 14.40
C THR A 231 3.42 11.95 14.67
N ARG A 232 4.45 12.35 15.43
CA ARG A 232 5.61 11.47 15.71
C ARG A 232 5.22 10.09 16.27
N TYR A 233 4.07 9.96 16.92
CA TYR A 233 3.57 8.72 17.52
C TYR A 233 2.73 7.85 16.57
N LEU A 234 2.50 8.30 15.35
CA LEU A 234 1.78 7.55 14.32
C LEU A 234 2.69 7.14 13.17
N GLN A 235 4.00 7.35 13.28
CA GLN A 235 4.95 6.99 12.24
C GLN A 235 5.07 5.48 12.08
N ILE A 236 4.95 5.05 10.83
CA ILE A 236 5.06 3.66 10.39
C ILE A 236 6.45 3.45 9.82
N GLN A 237 7.24 2.62 10.49
CA GLN A 237 8.52 2.17 9.95
C GLN A 237 8.25 1.12 8.88
N LEU A 238 8.75 1.33 7.67
CA LEU A 238 8.67 0.37 6.57
C LEU A 238 10.06 -0.18 6.26
N THR A 239 10.15 -1.50 6.16
CA THR A 239 11.36 -2.21 5.75
C THR A 239 11.01 -3.19 4.63
N PRO A 240 11.73 -3.19 3.49
CA PRO A 240 11.60 -4.25 2.49
C PRO A 240 11.97 -5.61 3.08
N ASP A 241 11.22 -6.66 2.73
CA ASP A 241 11.39 -8.01 3.28
C ASP A 241 11.06 -9.08 2.22
N THR A 242 11.13 -10.37 2.58
CA THR A 242 10.70 -11.48 1.73
C THR A 242 10.07 -12.62 2.52
N VAL A 243 8.99 -13.22 2.00
CA VAL A 243 8.35 -14.43 2.56
C VAL A 243 8.43 -15.55 1.54
N GLY A 244 9.13 -16.65 1.84
CA GLY A 244 9.33 -17.75 0.88
C GLY A 244 9.92 -17.29 -0.46
N GLY A 245 10.76 -16.25 -0.46
CA GLY A 245 11.34 -15.63 -1.66
C GLY A 245 10.41 -14.70 -2.43
N GLN A 246 9.16 -14.51 -2.00
CA GLN A 246 8.26 -13.51 -2.56
C GLN A 246 8.56 -12.12 -1.99
N PRO A 247 8.41 -11.04 -2.78
CA PRO A 247 8.53 -9.68 -2.26
C PRO A 247 7.56 -9.43 -1.11
N ALA A 248 8.06 -8.82 -0.04
CA ALA A 248 7.27 -8.46 1.12
C ALA A 248 7.67 -7.08 1.67
N VAL A 249 6.85 -6.56 2.55
CA VAL A 249 7.15 -5.39 3.38
C VAL A 249 6.81 -5.69 4.83
N LEU A 250 7.68 -5.25 5.72
CA LEU A 250 7.47 -5.24 7.15
C LEU A 250 7.15 -3.81 7.58
N LEU A 251 5.99 -3.64 8.19
CA LEU A 251 5.50 -2.39 8.76
C LEU A 251 5.55 -2.48 10.28
N ARG A 252 6.01 -1.43 10.96
CA ARG A 252 6.02 -1.36 12.42
C ARG A 252 5.54 0.00 12.88
N GLN A 253 4.67 0.04 13.89
CA GLN A 253 4.15 1.27 14.46
C GLN A 253 4.19 1.19 15.99
N ASP A 254 4.55 2.29 16.64
CA ASP A 254 4.49 2.47 18.10
C ASP A 254 3.60 3.68 18.39
N TYR A 255 2.41 3.43 18.95
CA TYR A 255 1.46 4.48 19.32
C TYR A 255 1.94 5.35 20.48
N GLY A 256 3.04 4.98 21.14
CA GLY A 256 3.59 5.65 22.29
C GLY A 256 2.70 5.54 23.54
N PRO A 257 3.17 6.02 24.70
CA PRO A 257 2.40 5.97 25.94
C PRO A 257 1.22 6.97 25.98
N ARG A 258 1.17 7.94 25.05
CA ARG A 258 0.23 9.08 25.10
C ARG A 258 -1.07 8.81 24.33
N ALA A 259 -1.05 7.91 23.34
CA ALA A 259 -2.25 7.49 22.63
C ALA A 259 -3.25 6.74 23.54
N ALA A 260 -2.80 6.22 24.68
CA ALA A 260 -3.62 5.45 25.60
C ALA A 260 -4.61 6.27 26.45
N GLY A 261 -4.63 7.61 26.36
CA GLY A 261 -5.44 8.44 27.29
C GLY A 261 -6.14 9.68 26.72
N ASP A 262 -5.66 10.28 25.63
CA ASP A 262 -6.16 11.59 25.17
C ASP A 262 -6.99 11.53 23.87
N ASP A 263 -7.05 10.39 23.17
CA ASP A 263 -7.83 10.23 21.94
C ASP A 263 -8.95 9.20 22.14
N PRO A 264 -10.20 9.64 22.39
CA PRO A 264 -11.33 8.76 22.66
C PRO A 264 -11.75 7.91 21.44
N ASP A 265 -11.31 8.28 20.23
CA ASP A 265 -11.63 7.53 19.00
C ASP A 265 -10.59 6.45 18.68
N TYR A 266 -9.46 6.39 19.39
CA TYR A 266 -8.46 5.34 19.15
C TYR A 266 -8.81 4.05 19.89
N GLN A 267 -9.40 3.13 19.12
CA GLN A 267 -9.70 1.71 19.37
C GLN A 267 -8.50 0.86 19.88
N HIS A 268 -7.35 1.49 20.11
CA HIS A 268 -6.07 0.88 20.53
C HIS A 268 -5.58 1.38 21.88
N SER A 269 -6.41 2.14 22.61
CA SER A 269 -6.15 2.54 24.00
C SER A 269 -6.19 1.36 24.99
N THR A 270 -6.46 0.13 24.54
CA THR A 270 -6.26 -1.05 25.37
C THR A 270 -4.77 -1.12 25.74
N PRO A 271 -4.40 -1.15 27.03
CA PRO A 271 -3.00 -1.13 27.48
C PRO A 271 -2.10 -2.22 26.86
N GLY A 272 -2.69 -3.26 26.28
CA GLY A 272 -2.02 -4.36 25.57
C GLY A 272 -1.71 -4.12 24.08
N ARG A 273 -2.05 -2.97 23.48
CA ARG A 273 -2.03 -2.77 22.02
C ARG A 273 -1.16 -1.58 21.55
N ARG A 274 0.00 -1.39 22.15
CA ARG A 274 0.89 -0.25 21.86
C ARG A 274 1.69 -0.42 20.56
N HIS A 275 2.21 -1.61 20.32
CA HIS A 275 3.09 -1.90 19.20
C HIS A 275 2.39 -2.77 18.19
N VAL A 276 2.45 -2.37 16.92
CA VAL A 276 1.93 -3.12 15.79
C VAL A 276 3.08 -3.52 14.90
N THR A 277 3.08 -4.76 14.44
CA THR A 277 4.00 -5.28 13.42
C THR A 277 3.20 -6.02 12.36
N THR A 278 3.26 -5.56 11.12
CA THR A 278 2.51 -6.15 10.00
C THR A 278 3.46 -6.58 8.89
N LEU A 279 3.36 -7.84 8.48
CA LEU A 279 4.06 -8.42 7.35
C LEU A 279 3.08 -8.60 6.20
N ILE A 280 3.35 -7.99 5.05
CA ILE A 280 2.50 -8.06 3.84
C ILE A 280 3.37 -8.60 2.70
N TRP A 281 2.90 -9.60 1.95
CA TRP A 281 3.66 -10.14 0.81
C TRP A 281 2.78 -10.45 -0.39
N PHE A 282 3.42 -10.52 -1.56
CA PHE A 282 2.74 -10.60 -2.85
C PHE A 282 2.95 -11.97 -3.47
N ARG A 283 1.86 -12.70 -3.72
CA ARG A 283 1.95 -14.04 -4.35
C ARG A 283 1.92 -13.92 -5.88
N PRO A 284 2.50 -14.90 -6.62
CA PRO A 284 2.52 -14.87 -8.08
C PRO A 284 1.14 -14.87 -8.75
N ASP A 285 0.10 -15.32 -8.04
CA ASP A 285 -1.28 -15.33 -8.51
C ASP A 285 -2.01 -13.97 -8.34
N GLY A 286 -1.33 -12.98 -7.75
CA GLY A 286 -1.86 -11.64 -7.46
C GLY A 286 -2.54 -11.52 -6.10
N SER A 287 -2.66 -12.61 -5.32
CA SER A 287 -3.20 -12.55 -3.96
C SER A 287 -2.19 -11.91 -2.99
N ILE A 288 -2.72 -11.22 -1.98
CA ILE A 288 -1.94 -10.47 -0.99
C ILE A 288 -2.33 -10.96 0.41
N PRO A 289 -1.58 -11.93 0.95
CA PRO A 289 -1.67 -12.26 2.37
C PRO A 289 -0.97 -11.23 3.26
N SER A 290 -1.46 -11.12 4.50
CA SER A 290 -0.81 -10.35 5.56
C SER A 290 -0.92 -11.05 6.92
N VAL A 291 0.06 -10.77 7.78
CA VAL A 291 0.05 -11.12 9.20
C VAL A 291 0.28 -9.85 9.99
N GLU A 292 -0.67 -9.47 10.84
CA GLU A 292 -0.59 -8.30 11.71
C GLU A 292 -0.59 -8.74 13.17
N LEU A 293 0.41 -8.30 13.91
CA LEU A 293 0.62 -8.65 15.32
C LEU A 293 0.58 -7.39 16.16
N VAL A 294 -0.13 -7.45 17.27
CA VAL A 294 -0.31 -6.32 18.19
C VAL A 294 0.03 -6.74 19.60
N GLY A 295 0.77 -5.92 20.34
CA GLY A 295 1.21 -6.23 21.70
C GLY A 295 1.65 -5.01 22.53
N PRO A 296 1.89 -5.20 23.84
CA PRO A 296 2.30 -4.14 24.75
C PRO A 296 3.77 -3.72 24.55
N GLU A 297 4.56 -4.57 23.89
CA GLU A 297 5.99 -4.38 23.61
C GLU A 297 6.28 -4.58 22.12
N PRO A 298 7.43 -4.09 21.60
CA PRO A 298 7.82 -4.33 20.22
C PRO A 298 7.90 -5.83 19.89
N ILE A 299 7.12 -6.26 18.91
CA ILE A 299 7.03 -7.67 18.51
C ILE A 299 8.19 -8.03 17.59
N ASP A 300 8.80 -9.20 17.82
CA ASP A 300 9.83 -9.78 16.96
C ASP A 300 9.26 -10.10 15.55
N PRO A 301 9.80 -9.51 14.47
CA PRO A 301 9.35 -9.79 13.11
C PRO A 301 9.46 -11.27 12.72
N ALA A 302 10.39 -12.02 13.32
CA ALA A 302 10.50 -13.46 13.09
C ALA A 302 9.23 -14.22 13.51
N LEU A 303 8.43 -13.66 14.43
CA LEU A 303 7.14 -14.22 14.79
C LEU A 303 6.12 -14.14 13.66
N ALA A 304 6.05 -12.98 12.98
CA ALA A 304 5.18 -12.80 11.82
C ALA A 304 5.59 -13.73 10.67
N HIS A 305 6.91 -13.86 10.42
CA HIS A 305 7.45 -14.82 9.44
C HIS A 305 7.10 -16.27 9.78
N ARG A 306 7.21 -16.69 11.05
CA ARG A 306 6.82 -18.05 11.44
C ARG A 306 5.34 -18.33 11.23
N ILE A 307 4.46 -17.36 11.48
CA ILE A 307 3.04 -17.51 11.16
C ILE A 307 2.87 -17.64 9.65
N ALA A 308 3.53 -16.77 8.87
CA ALA A 308 3.49 -16.79 7.40
C ALA A 308 3.97 -18.13 6.82
N ASP A 309 5.06 -18.70 7.34
CA ASP A 309 5.57 -20.03 6.97
C ASP A 309 4.60 -21.16 7.34
N GLY A 310 3.79 -20.95 8.38
CA GLY A 310 2.73 -21.85 8.82
C GLY A 310 1.41 -21.70 8.07
N LEU A 311 1.31 -20.80 7.08
CA LEU A 311 0.10 -20.63 6.27
C LEU A 311 0.06 -21.62 5.11
N VAL A 312 -1.09 -22.26 4.94
CA VAL A 312 -1.43 -23.04 3.75
C VAL A 312 -2.49 -22.28 2.97
N PHE A 313 -2.29 -22.13 1.67
CA PHE A 313 -3.21 -21.40 0.79
C PHE A 313 -3.92 -22.37 -0.16
N ASP A 314 -5.23 -22.23 -0.26
CA ASP A 314 -6.11 -23.02 -1.14
C ASP A 314 -6.65 -22.11 -2.26
N THR A 315 -7.91 -22.29 -2.66
CA THR A 315 -8.62 -21.42 -3.60
C THR A 315 -9.47 -20.37 -2.88
N MET A 316 -9.65 -19.22 -3.52
CA MET A 316 -10.62 -18.21 -3.09
C MET A 316 -12.02 -18.84 -2.94
N PRO A 317 -12.67 -18.74 -1.77
CA PRO A 317 -14.04 -19.18 -1.61
C PRO A 317 -14.98 -18.45 -2.56
N GLU A 318 -16.08 -19.11 -2.95
CA GLU A 318 -17.15 -18.44 -3.69
C GLU A 318 -17.81 -17.38 -2.81
N ILE A 319 -17.96 -16.17 -3.34
CA ILE A 319 -18.64 -15.07 -2.66
C ILE A 319 -20.01 -14.91 -3.33
N PRO A 320 -21.12 -15.14 -2.60
CA PRO A 320 -22.47 -15.00 -3.17
C PRO A 320 -22.68 -13.62 -3.78
N ASN A 321 -23.28 -13.58 -4.98
CA ASN A 321 -23.57 -12.35 -5.74
C ASN A 321 -22.34 -11.53 -6.13
N TYR A 322 -21.14 -12.11 -6.06
CA TYR A 322 -19.91 -11.46 -6.52
C TYR A 322 -19.35 -12.20 -7.72
N THR A 323 -19.40 -11.55 -8.88
CA THR A 323 -18.63 -11.95 -10.05
C THR A 323 -17.30 -11.22 -9.97
N PRO A 324 -16.18 -11.94 -9.78
CA PRO A 324 -14.90 -11.27 -9.74
C PRO A 324 -14.64 -10.55 -11.06
N PRO A 325 -14.17 -9.30 -11.05
CA PRO A 325 -13.82 -8.62 -12.29
C PRO A 325 -12.77 -9.45 -13.03
N ALA A 326 -12.75 -9.35 -14.36
CA ALA A 326 -11.70 -9.97 -15.14
C ALA A 326 -10.35 -9.58 -14.53
N ARG A 327 -9.48 -10.57 -14.24
CA ARG A 327 -8.19 -10.30 -13.62
C ARG A 327 -7.47 -9.25 -14.45
N SER A 328 -7.17 -8.11 -13.82
CA SER A 328 -6.37 -7.09 -14.45
C SER A 328 -5.03 -7.70 -14.85
N SER A 329 -4.67 -7.54 -16.11
CA SER A 329 -3.37 -8.00 -16.61
C SER A 329 -2.33 -6.90 -16.44
N VAL A 330 -1.07 -7.29 -16.23
CA VAL A 330 0.04 -6.33 -16.40
C VAL A 330 0.15 -6.04 -17.90
N PRO A 331 0.10 -4.77 -18.34
CA PRO A 331 0.27 -4.45 -19.74
C PRO A 331 1.67 -4.84 -20.24
N ASP A 332 1.80 -5.09 -21.55
CA ASP A 332 3.10 -5.24 -22.18
C ASP A 332 3.94 -3.95 -22.07
N ALA A 333 5.25 -4.07 -22.26
CA ALA A 333 6.18 -2.96 -22.07
C ALA A 333 5.89 -1.75 -22.98
N GLN A 334 5.32 -1.97 -24.17
CA GLN A 334 4.97 -0.88 -25.08
C GLN A 334 3.74 -0.12 -24.58
N THR A 335 2.72 -0.85 -24.12
CA THR A 335 1.51 -0.28 -23.51
C THR A 335 1.85 0.46 -22.22
N ASP A 336 2.66 -0.12 -21.33
CA ASP A 336 3.12 0.55 -20.10
C ASP A 336 3.86 1.86 -20.41
N ALA A 337 4.80 1.85 -21.36
CA ALA A 337 5.53 3.05 -21.75
C ALA A 337 4.61 4.15 -22.33
N ALA A 338 3.63 3.77 -23.16
CA ALA A 338 2.67 4.72 -23.74
C ALA A 338 1.72 5.31 -22.69
N VAL A 339 1.23 4.49 -21.75
CA VAL A 339 0.41 4.94 -20.62
C VAL A 339 1.19 5.91 -19.73
N ARG A 340 2.44 5.59 -19.38
CA ARG A 340 3.30 6.47 -18.59
C ARG A 340 3.58 7.80 -19.30
N ALA A 341 3.76 7.78 -20.62
CA ALA A 341 3.92 9.00 -21.41
C ALA A 341 2.66 9.88 -21.38
N ALA A 342 1.48 9.28 -21.54
CA ALA A 342 0.20 9.99 -21.45
C ALA A 342 -0.01 10.62 -20.07
N LEU A 343 0.24 9.87 -18.99
CA LEU A 343 0.16 10.36 -17.61
C LEU A 343 1.15 11.51 -17.35
N THR A 344 2.39 11.35 -17.81
CA THR A 344 3.42 12.39 -17.67
C THR A 344 2.99 13.66 -18.40
N ALA A 345 2.53 13.58 -19.64
CA ALA A 345 2.05 14.74 -20.38
C ALA A 345 0.83 15.41 -19.72
N ALA A 346 -0.14 14.62 -19.25
CA ALA A 346 -1.38 15.12 -18.66
C ALA A 346 -1.17 15.87 -17.34
N PHE A 347 -0.17 15.46 -16.54
CA PHE A 347 0.00 15.90 -15.16
C PHE A 347 1.34 16.60 -14.87
N THR A 348 2.29 16.62 -15.79
CA THR A 348 3.52 17.42 -15.61
C THR A 348 3.22 18.90 -15.84
N ALA A 349 3.72 19.73 -14.94
CA ALA A 349 3.69 21.17 -15.07
C ALA A 349 4.37 21.65 -16.35
N GLY A 350 3.81 22.67 -17.02
CA GLY A 350 4.38 23.25 -18.23
C GLY A 350 4.30 22.42 -19.51
N THR A 351 3.63 21.24 -19.52
CA THR A 351 3.39 20.50 -20.78
C THR A 351 2.67 21.42 -21.79
N ALA A 352 3.20 21.50 -23.01
CA ALA A 352 2.59 22.29 -24.09
C ALA A 352 1.12 21.87 -24.33
N ASP A 353 0.27 22.84 -24.68
CA ASP A 353 -1.19 22.63 -24.77
C ASP A 353 -1.60 21.57 -25.79
N ASP A 354 -0.87 21.44 -26.90
CA ASP A 354 -1.08 20.43 -27.92
C ASP A 354 -0.76 19.01 -27.42
N LEU A 355 0.40 18.85 -26.76
CA LEU A 355 0.81 17.60 -26.14
C LEU A 355 -0.14 17.20 -25.02
N TRP A 356 -0.53 18.16 -24.18
CA TRP A 356 -1.47 17.94 -23.10
C TRP A 356 -2.86 17.55 -23.64
N ALA A 357 -3.38 18.29 -24.63
CA ALA A 357 -4.68 18.02 -25.23
C ALA A 357 -4.73 16.66 -25.94
N ALA A 358 -3.60 16.20 -26.48
CA ALA A 358 -3.47 14.85 -27.03
C ALA A 358 -3.44 13.74 -25.96
N SER A 359 -3.00 14.07 -24.74
CA SER A 359 -2.83 13.13 -23.63
C SER A 359 -4.06 12.97 -22.73
N VAL A 360 -5.08 13.82 -22.89
CA VAL A 360 -6.33 13.79 -22.12
C VAL A 360 -7.50 13.58 -23.06
N GLN A 361 -8.41 12.68 -22.71
CA GLN A 361 -9.61 12.41 -23.49
C GLN A 361 -10.45 13.69 -23.59
N ASN A 362 -10.82 14.09 -24.81
CA ASN A 362 -11.46 15.37 -25.11
C ASN A 362 -10.63 16.60 -24.68
N GLY A 363 -9.30 16.48 -24.61
CA GLY A 363 -8.37 17.51 -24.16
C GLY A 363 -8.58 18.91 -24.76
N PRO A 364 -8.82 19.09 -26.08
CA PRO A 364 -9.06 20.42 -26.65
C PRO A 364 -10.23 21.17 -25.99
N ALA A 365 -11.28 20.46 -25.55
CA ALA A 365 -12.42 21.07 -24.87
C ALA A 365 -12.11 21.49 -23.42
N LEU A 366 -11.00 21.00 -22.86
CA LEU A 366 -10.59 21.17 -21.46
C LEU A 366 -9.44 22.17 -21.28
N LEU A 367 -8.87 22.71 -22.35
CA LEU A 367 -7.73 23.65 -22.28
C LEU A 367 -8.05 24.91 -21.45
N GLU A 368 -9.24 25.47 -21.61
CA GLU A 368 -9.67 26.64 -20.82
C GLU A 368 -9.81 26.30 -19.33
N VAL A 369 -10.32 25.11 -19.01
CA VAL A 369 -10.41 24.62 -17.62
C VAL A 369 -9.01 24.43 -17.03
N ARG A 370 -8.09 23.83 -17.80
CA ARG A 370 -6.68 23.65 -17.42
C ARG A 370 -6.01 24.99 -17.10
N ARG A 371 -6.17 25.98 -17.99
CA ARG A 371 -5.61 27.33 -17.81
C ARG A 371 -6.13 27.97 -16.52
N ARG A 372 -7.45 27.95 -16.28
CA ARG A 372 -8.06 28.49 -15.05
C ARG A 372 -7.60 27.76 -13.79
N ALA A 373 -7.47 26.43 -13.85
CA ALA A 373 -6.95 25.64 -12.75
C ALA A 373 -5.50 26.03 -12.44
N GLY A 374 -4.65 26.23 -13.45
CA GLY A 374 -3.27 26.69 -13.28
C GLY A 374 -3.15 28.11 -12.75
N GLU A 375 -4.05 29.03 -13.15
CA GLU A 375 -4.09 30.40 -12.62
C GLU A 375 -4.50 30.45 -11.15
N ARG A 376 -5.45 29.59 -10.75
CA ARG A 376 -5.94 29.53 -9.37
C ARG A 376 -5.02 28.76 -8.44
N PHE A 377 -4.34 27.75 -8.97
CA PHE A 377 -3.40 26.91 -8.24
C PHE A 377 -2.05 26.91 -8.96
N PRO A 378 -1.27 28.01 -8.88
CA PRO A 378 0.03 28.12 -9.54
C PRO A 378 0.96 26.92 -9.32
N PRO A 379 1.03 26.29 -8.13
CA PRO A 379 1.87 25.12 -7.91
C PRO A 379 1.54 23.91 -8.80
N MET A 380 0.29 23.78 -9.27
CA MET A 380 -0.07 22.77 -10.27
C MET A 380 0.45 23.11 -11.67
N ALA A 381 0.61 24.40 -11.96
CA ALA A 381 1.15 24.85 -13.23
C ALA A 381 2.68 24.76 -13.27
N THR A 382 3.37 24.74 -12.13
CA THR A 382 4.82 24.97 -12.09
C THR A 382 5.67 23.83 -11.52
N ALA A 383 5.12 22.83 -10.84
CA ALA A 383 5.98 21.98 -10.00
C ALA A 383 5.58 20.51 -9.87
N GLN A 384 4.76 19.97 -10.77
CA GLN A 384 4.22 18.63 -10.61
C GLN A 384 5.09 17.57 -11.30
N ARG A 385 5.66 16.64 -10.54
CA ARG A 385 6.24 15.39 -11.06
C ARG A 385 5.26 14.25 -10.82
N VAL A 386 5.14 13.37 -11.80
CA VAL A 386 4.29 12.18 -11.75
C VAL A 386 5.15 10.96 -11.43
N ILE A 387 4.77 10.23 -10.39
CA ILE A 387 5.32 8.91 -10.08
C ILE A 387 4.22 7.90 -10.34
N VAL A 388 4.36 7.09 -11.40
CA VAL A 388 3.40 6.04 -11.74
C VAL A 388 3.76 4.78 -10.96
N ALA A 389 2.99 4.48 -9.93
CA ALA A 389 3.27 3.42 -8.97
C ALA A 389 2.73 2.06 -9.40
N SER A 390 1.59 2.02 -10.11
CA SER A 390 1.12 0.80 -10.77
C SER A 390 0.39 1.09 -12.07
N VAL A 391 0.37 0.07 -12.92
CA VAL A 391 -0.33 0.06 -14.19
C VAL A 391 -1.02 -1.29 -14.34
N LEU A 392 -2.35 -1.29 -14.25
CA LEU A 392 -3.20 -2.46 -14.39
C LEU A 392 -4.11 -2.32 -15.60
N ARG A 393 -4.22 -3.38 -16.40
CA ARG A 393 -5.05 -3.40 -17.60
C ARG A 393 -6.27 -4.31 -17.38
N PRO A 394 -7.43 -3.76 -16.93
CA PRO A 394 -8.68 -4.52 -16.80
C PRO A 394 -9.22 -5.02 -18.15
N ASP A 395 -8.99 -4.30 -19.24
CA ASP A 395 -9.38 -4.68 -20.60
C ASP A 395 -8.40 -4.09 -21.65
N PRO A 396 -8.43 -4.51 -22.93
CA PRO A 396 -7.45 -4.07 -23.94
C PRO A 396 -7.34 -2.56 -24.18
N ASP A 397 -8.40 -1.80 -23.85
CA ASP A 397 -8.55 -0.38 -24.14
C ASP A 397 -8.64 0.50 -22.88
N THR A 398 -8.55 -0.10 -21.70
CA THR A 398 -8.57 0.60 -20.41
C THR A 398 -7.43 0.16 -19.52
N VAL A 399 -6.77 1.13 -18.91
CA VAL A 399 -5.72 0.93 -17.93
C VAL A 399 -6.02 1.75 -16.69
N ASN A 400 -6.07 1.11 -15.53
CA ASN A 400 -6.15 1.77 -14.24
C ASN A 400 -4.74 1.93 -13.68
N THR A 401 -4.41 3.15 -13.27
CA THR A 401 -3.09 3.48 -12.73
C THR A 401 -3.24 4.14 -11.37
N PHE A 402 -2.29 3.84 -10.49
CA PHE A 402 -2.11 4.60 -9.27
C PHE A 402 -0.90 5.50 -9.44
N VAL A 403 -1.11 6.82 -9.33
CA VAL A 403 -0.06 7.81 -9.51
C VAL A 403 0.08 8.67 -8.27
N PHE A 404 1.29 9.11 -8.00
CA PHE A 404 1.57 10.13 -7.00
C PHE A 404 2.02 11.40 -7.70
N LEU A 405 1.40 12.50 -7.33
CA LEU A 405 1.76 13.82 -7.80
C LEU A 405 2.62 14.49 -6.73
N THR A 406 3.91 14.67 -6.99
CA THR A 406 4.81 15.39 -6.09
C THR A 406 4.96 16.83 -6.52
N PHE A 407 5.09 17.75 -5.57
CA PHE A 407 5.22 19.18 -5.82
C PHE A 407 6.59 19.69 -5.35
N GLU A 408 7.23 20.59 -6.11
CA GLU A 408 8.51 21.21 -5.68
C GLU A 408 8.34 22.10 -4.44
N ASP A 409 7.21 22.82 -4.34
CA ASP A 409 6.80 23.44 -3.08
C ASP A 409 5.90 22.43 -2.34
N PRO A 410 6.24 22.01 -1.11
CA PRO A 410 5.46 21.07 -0.31
C PRO A 410 4.25 21.70 0.41
N LYS A 411 4.09 23.04 0.38
CA LYS A 411 2.95 23.74 1.00
C LYS A 411 1.80 24.20 0.08
N PRO A 412 1.61 23.71 -1.17
CA PRO A 412 0.89 24.46 -2.18
C PRO A 412 -0.63 24.34 -2.07
N VAL A 413 -1.11 23.27 -1.44
CA VAL A 413 -2.55 23.01 -1.30
C VAL A 413 -2.84 22.72 0.17
N PRO A 414 -3.43 23.68 0.91
CA PRO A 414 -3.73 23.54 2.34
C PRO A 414 -4.55 22.29 2.65
N THR A 415 -5.36 21.85 1.70
CA THR A 415 -6.24 20.68 1.82
C THR A 415 -5.49 19.36 1.88
N PHE A 416 -4.29 19.27 1.28
CA PHE A 416 -3.57 18.01 1.24
C PHE A 416 -2.46 17.95 2.28
N GLY A 417 -1.67 19.00 2.50
CA GLY A 417 -0.54 18.91 3.43
C GLY A 417 0.50 17.82 3.09
N LYS A 418 0.40 17.19 1.90
CA LYS A 418 1.23 16.07 1.44
C LYS A 418 2.33 16.56 0.51
N ASP A 419 3.52 15.99 0.65
CA ASP A 419 4.60 16.05 -0.34
C ASP A 419 4.20 15.35 -1.66
N ALA A 420 3.23 14.41 -1.58
CA ALA A 420 2.73 13.63 -2.69
C ALA A 420 1.21 13.43 -2.59
N VAL A 421 0.46 13.74 -3.64
CA VAL A 421 -0.98 13.46 -3.69
C VAL A 421 -1.23 12.16 -4.45
N PRO A 422 -1.74 11.09 -3.80
CA PRO A 422 -2.13 9.87 -4.49
C PRO A 422 -3.39 10.10 -5.32
N LEU A 423 -3.41 9.55 -6.52
CA LEU A 423 -4.56 9.56 -7.42
C LEU A 423 -4.73 8.20 -8.10
N GLU A 424 -5.97 7.77 -8.20
CA GLU A 424 -6.37 6.78 -9.19
C GLU A 424 -6.67 7.47 -10.51
N VAL A 425 -6.05 6.98 -11.57
CA VAL A 425 -6.22 7.52 -12.91
C VAL A 425 -6.51 6.38 -13.87
N THR A 426 -7.67 6.47 -14.52
CA THR A 426 -8.02 5.66 -15.67
C THR A 426 -7.44 6.28 -16.93
N VAL A 427 -6.74 5.48 -17.71
CA VAL A 427 -6.16 5.82 -19.01
C VAL A 427 -6.86 4.94 -20.04
N VAL A 428 -7.46 5.54 -21.04
CA VAL A 428 -8.24 4.87 -22.08
C VAL A 428 -7.56 4.97 -23.43
N ARG A 429 -7.76 3.99 -24.29
CA ARG A 429 -7.35 4.07 -25.68
C ARG A 429 -8.39 4.90 -26.45
N GLY A 430 -7.98 6.03 -26.99
CA GLY A 430 -8.81 6.89 -27.82
C GLY A 430 -9.11 6.27 -29.20
N ASN A 431 -10.04 6.86 -29.93
CA ASN A 431 -10.43 6.43 -31.28
C ASN A 431 -9.27 6.49 -32.30
N ASP A 432 -8.23 7.27 -32.01
CA ASP A 432 -7.01 7.37 -32.81
C ASP A 432 -5.94 6.33 -32.42
N GLY A 433 -6.29 5.41 -31.51
CA GLY A 433 -5.42 4.34 -31.02
C GLY A 433 -4.40 4.77 -29.95
N ARG A 434 -4.37 6.05 -29.57
CA ARG A 434 -3.44 6.57 -28.54
C ARG A 434 -4.01 6.41 -27.14
N TRP A 435 -3.14 6.23 -26.16
CA TRP A 435 -3.52 6.23 -24.75
C TRP A 435 -3.71 7.65 -24.25
N GLN A 436 -4.82 7.90 -23.55
CA GLN A 436 -5.20 9.20 -23.02
C GLN A 436 -5.73 9.04 -21.60
N VAL A 437 -5.38 9.95 -20.69
CA VAL A 437 -6.04 10.06 -19.39
C VAL A 437 -7.52 10.31 -19.61
N SER A 438 -8.38 9.51 -18.98
CA SER A 438 -9.83 9.67 -19.11
C SER A 438 -10.26 11.06 -18.65
N ARG A 439 -11.28 11.62 -19.30
CA ARG A 439 -11.81 12.93 -18.92
C ARG A 439 -12.28 12.91 -17.46
N GLU A 440 -12.91 11.83 -17.04
CA GLU A 440 -13.40 11.67 -15.68
C GLU A 440 -12.27 11.73 -14.65
N SER A 441 -11.18 11.00 -14.85
CA SER A 441 -10.04 11.03 -13.92
C SER A 441 -9.39 12.40 -13.85
N TRP A 442 -9.20 13.08 -14.99
CA TRP A 442 -8.65 14.44 -14.99
C TRP A 442 -9.60 15.44 -14.30
N CYS A 443 -10.89 15.39 -14.62
CA CYS A 443 -11.89 16.26 -14.02
C CYS A 443 -12.10 16.00 -12.53
N GLY A 444 -12.03 14.74 -12.09
CA GLY A 444 -12.08 14.37 -10.68
C GLY A 444 -10.95 15.06 -9.91
N ARG A 445 -9.75 15.09 -10.48
CA ARG A 445 -8.63 15.84 -9.89
C ARG A 445 -8.90 17.35 -9.83
N VAL A 446 -9.37 17.95 -10.91
CA VAL A 446 -9.70 19.38 -10.94
C VAL A 446 -10.79 19.73 -9.93
N ALA A 447 -11.78 18.86 -9.72
CA ALA A 447 -12.85 19.10 -8.77
C ALA A 447 -12.35 19.15 -7.31
N ILE A 448 -11.32 18.36 -6.95
CA ILE A 448 -10.81 18.38 -5.56
C ILE A 448 -10.12 19.70 -5.23
N ILE A 449 -9.43 20.29 -6.21
CA ILE A 449 -8.74 21.58 -6.04
C ILE A 449 -9.67 22.77 -6.29
N ALA A 450 -10.60 22.64 -7.22
CA ALA A 450 -11.36 23.73 -7.81
C ALA A 450 -12.78 23.25 -8.13
N ALA A 451 -13.56 22.93 -7.09
CA ALA A 451 -14.90 22.34 -7.22
C ALA A 451 -15.87 23.18 -8.08
N ASP A 452 -15.64 24.49 -8.21
CA ASP A 452 -16.43 25.40 -9.04
C ASP A 452 -16.04 25.41 -10.53
N LEU A 453 -14.91 24.80 -10.91
CA LEU A 453 -14.55 24.64 -12.31
C LEU A 453 -15.35 23.48 -12.91
N ASP A 454 -16.38 23.83 -13.68
CA ASP A 454 -17.22 22.87 -14.38
C ASP A 454 -16.44 22.15 -15.48
N CYS A 455 -15.89 21.01 -15.12
CA CYS A 455 -15.13 20.14 -16.01
C CYS A 455 -16.03 19.13 -16.74
N ARG A 456 -17.27 18.93 -16.26
CA ARG A 456 -18.18 17.88 -16.72
C ARG A 456 -19.24 18.38 -17.70
N ALA A 457 -19.64 19.65 -17.63
CA ALA A 457 -20.56 20.22 -18.61
C ALA A 457 -19.83 20.53 -19.92
N ARG A 458 -19.83 19.57 -20.84
CA ARG A 458 -19.73 19.74 -22.30
C ARG A 458 -19.61 18.39 -22.98
#